data_AF-A0A1G2BY35-F1
#
_entry.id   AF-A0A1G2BY35-F1
#
_cell.length_a   1.000
_cell.length_b   1.000
_cell.length_c   1.000
_cell.angle_alpha   90.00
_cell.angle_beta   90.00
_cell.angle_gamma   90.00
#
_symmetry.space_group_name_H-M   'P 1'
#
loop_
_entity.id
_entity.type
_entity.pdbx_description
1 polymer ?
#
loop_
_entity_poly.entity_id
_entity_poly.type
_entity_poly.pdbx_seq_one_letter_code
_entity_poly.pdbx_strand_id
1 'polypeptide(L)'
;MKNKKGFTLVELLVVIAIIGILSTVAIVNLNSARDKARAASVQSAMSQLTSAAILCHDDLQNLTENGALVAPVVCTGAAGDQPVENTTVCEQDYTDATWPDLPVGWIYEDNCASDYTASTWSFTACEGTLVTCTAGGRTVTCSNTGCTSGITP
;
A
#
# COMPACT_ATOMS: atom_id res chain seq x y z
N MET A 1 57.90 12.62 -26.39
CA MET A 1 57.93 11.89 -25.11
C MET A 1 56.65 12.22 -24.36
N LYS A 2 55.79 11.24 -24.04
CA LYS A 2 54.51 11.48 -23.37
C LYS A 2 54.72 11.46 -21.86
N ASN A 3 54.62 12.63 -21.21
CA ASN A 3 54.61 12.77 -19.76
C ASN A 3 53.39 12.03 -19.18
N LYS A 4 53.60 10.87 -18.58
CA LYS A 4 52.56 10.21 -17.77
C LYS A 4 52.55 10.87 -16.40
N LYS A 5 51.55 11.73 -16.15
CA LYS A 5 51.26 12.24 -14.81
C LYS A 5 50.64 11.11 -13.98
N GLY A 6 51.30 10.70 -12.91
CA GLY A 6 50.73 9.81 -11.89
C GLY A 6 49.88 10.61 -10.90
N PHE A 7 48.80 10.00 -10.41
CA PHE A 7 48.03 10.55 -9.29
C PHE A 7 48.86 10.50 -8.00
N THR A 8 48.75 11.55 -7.18
CA THR A 8 49.38 11.55 -5.85
C THR A 8 48.52 10.74 -4.87
N LEU A 9 49.16 10.10 -3.88
CA LEU A 9 48.46 9.39 -2.82
C LEU A 9 47.51 10.30 -2.03
N VAL A 10 47.87 11.57 -1.87
CA VAL A 10 47.07 12.57 -1.15
C VAL A 10 45.79 12.92 -1.90
N GLU A 11 45.85 13.06 -3.23
CA GLU A 11 44.65 13.27 -4.05
C GLU A 11 43.66 12.13 -3.89
N LEU A 12 44.13 10.88 -3.91
CA LEU A 12 43.26 9.72 -3.78
C LEU A 12 42.65 9.61 -2.37
N LEU A 13 43.41 9.99 -1.33
CA LEU A 13 42.96 9.98 0.06
C LEU A 13 41.88 11.05 0.32
N VAL A 14 42.04 12.27 -0.22
CA VAL A 14 41.02 13.33 -0.08
C VAL A 14 39.72 12.95 -0.77
N VAL A 15 39.78 12.30 -1.93
CA VAL A 15 38.57 11.90 -2.67
C VAL A 15 37.74 10.88 -1.89
N ILE A 16 38.36 9.84 -1.33
CA ILE A 16 37.62 8.85 -0.52
C ILE A 16 37.07 9.47 0.77
N ALA A 17 37.76 10.44 1.36
CA ALA A 17 37.27 11.17 2.52
C ALA A 17 36.00 11.98 2.21
N ILE A 18 35.98 12.69 1.08
CA ILE A 18 34.81 13.47 0.64
C ILE A 18 33.65 12.53 0.27
N ILE A 19 33.90 11.46 -0.49
CA ILE A 19 32.87 10.46 -0.84
C ILE A 19 32.27 9.84 0.43
N GLY A 20 33.10 9.55 1.44
CA GLY A 20 32.66 9.04 2.74
C GLY A 20 31.63 9.97 3.40
N ILE A 21 31.93 11.28 3.48
CA ILE A 21 31.03 12.27 4.08
C ILE A 21 29.73 12.41 3.29
N LEU A 22 29.81 12.46 1.95
CA LEU A 22 28.61 12.60 1.11
C LEU A 22 27.73 11.35 1.15
N SER A 23 28.34 10.16 1.28
CA SER A 23 27.61 8.89 1.28
C SER A 23 26.70 8.72 2.50
N THR A 24 27.11 9.17 3.69
CA THR A 24 26.31 9.02 4.92
C THR A 24 25.03 9.85 4.86
N VAL A 25 25.11 11.10 4.38
CA VAL A 25 23.94 11.97 4.20
C VAL A 25 22.98 11.40 3.15
N ALA A 26 23.53 10.87 2.05
CA ALA A 26 22.74 10.27 0.99
C ALA A 26 21.93 9.03 1.46
N ILE A 27 22.50 8.20 2.33
CA ILE A 27 21.85 6.98 2.83
C ILE A 27 20.62 7.30 3.69
N VAL A 28 20.70 8.29 4.58
CA VAL A 28 19.55 8.67 5.44
C VAL A 28 18.38 9.16 4.59
N ASN A 29 18.66 9.98 3.59
CA ASN A 29 17.65 10.48 2.66
C ASN A 29 17.05 9.36 1.79
N LEU A 30 17.88 8.41 1.36
CA LEU A 30 17.44 7.29 0.54
C LEU A 30 16.49 6.34 1.29
N ASN A 31 16.70 6.10 2.59
CA ASN A 31 15.79 5.28 3.39
C ASN A 31 14.39 5.91 3.46
N SER A 32 14.31 7.21 3.79
CA SER A 32 13.03 7.93 3.82
C SER A 32 12.34 7.96 2.45
N ALA A 33 13.11 8.10 1.37
CA ALA A 33 12.57 8.09 0.00
C ALA A 33 12.03 6.70 -0.39
N ARG A 34 12.70 5.62 0.01
CA ARG A 34 12.25 4.24 -0.22
C ARG A 34 10.93 3.96 0.51
N ASP A 35 10.79 4.41 1.75
CA ASP A 35 9.56 4.16 2.49
C ASP A 35 8.38 4.93 1.91
N LYS A 36 8.60 6.19 1.48
CA LYS A 36 7.59 6.95 0.73
C LYS A 36 7.22 6.28 -0.59
N ALA A 37 8.20 5.72 -1.31
CA ALA A 37 7.96 5.00 -2.55
C ALA A 37 7.11 3.72 -2.31
N ARG A 38 7.35 3.00 -1.21
CA ARG A 38 6.53 1.85 -0.80
C ARG A 38 5.09 2.26 -0.53
N ALA A 39 4.87 3.32 0.27
CA ALA A 39 3.53 3.85 0.51
C ALA A 39 2.81 4.26 -0.78
N ALA A 40 3.52 4.92 -1.70
CA ALA A 40 2.96 5.30 -3.00
C ALA A 40 2.62 4.08 -3.87
N SER A 41 3.44 3.01 -3.85
CA SER A 41 3.12 1.78 -4.56
C SER A 41 1.88 1.09 -4.01
N VAL A 42 1.72 1.05 -2.69
CA VAL A 42 0.53 0.52 -2.01
C VAL A 42 -0.70 1.33 -2.41
N GLN A 43 -0.62 2.67 -2.34
CA GLN A 43 -1.71 3.55 -2.77
C GLN A 43 -2.08 3.35 -4.24
N SER A 44 -1.11 3.17 -5.13
CA SER A 44 -1.36 2.92 -6.55
C SER A 44 -2.02 1.56 -6.79
N ALA A 45 -1.58 0.51 -6.09
CA ALA A 45 -2.17 -0.82 -6.20
C ALA A 45 -3.62 -0.81 -5.69
N MET A 46 -3.83 -0.21 -4.53
CA MET A 46 -5.16 -0.09 -3.91
C MET A 46 -6.10 0.81 -4.71
N SER A 47 -5.61 1.88 -5.34
CA SER A 47 -6.44 2.73 -6.20
C SER A 47 -6.95 2.02 -7.44
N GLN A 48 -6.21 1.05 -7.98
CA GLN A 48 -6.71 0.21 -9.08
C GLN A 48 -7.82 -0.71 -8.59
N LEU A 49 -7.65 -1.27 -7.38
CA LEU A 49 -8.67 -2.06 -6.71
C LEU A 49 -9.96 -1.28 -6.44
N THR A 50 -9.84 -0.02 -6.03
CA THR A 50 -10.98 0.90 -5.77
C THR A 50 -11.95 0.94 -6.95
N SER A 51 -11.45 1.00 -8.19
CA SER A 51 -12.31 1.02 -9.38
C SER A 51 -13.12 -0.27 -9.51
N ALA A 52 -12.49 -1.43 -9.31
CA ALA A 52 -13.19 -2.71 -9.34
C ALA A 52 -14.19 -2.85 -8.17
N ALA A 53 -13.82 -2.38 -6.98
CA ALA A 53 -14.69 -2.37 -5.81
C ALA A 53 -15.92 -1.46 -6.02
N ILE A 54 -15.79 -0.31 -6.69
CA ILE A 54 -16.92 0.56 -7.05
C ILE A 54 -17.87 -0.14 -8.01
N LEU A 55 -17.35 -0.71 -9.10
CA LEU A 55 -18.16 -1.38 -10.11
C LEU A 55 -18.92 -2.56 -9.52
N CYS A 56 -18.20 -3.38 -8.75
CA CYS A 56 -18.80 -4.49 -8.02
C CYS A 56 -19.87 -4.02 -7.03
N HIS A 57 -19.59 -2.96 -6.25
CA HIS A 57 -20.57 -2.43 -5.33
C HIS A 57 -21.82 -1.91 -6.06
N ASP A 58 -21.68 -1.26 -7.23
CA ASP A 58 -22.78 -0.73 -8.04
C ASP A 58 -23.67 -1.86 -8.62
N ASP A 59 -23.06 -2.94 -9.10
CA ASP A 59 -23.81 -4.08 -9.65
C ASP A 59 -24.50 -4.92 -8.57
N LEU A 60 -23.85 -5.09 -7.42
CA LEU A 60 -24.37 -5.89 -6.31
C LEU A 60 -25.38 -5.15 -5.43
N GLN A 61 -25.71 -3.87 -5.71
CA GLN A 61 -26.66 -3.09 -4.91
C GLN A 61 -28.04 -3.73 -4.75
N ASN A 62 -28.39 -4.74 -5.55
CA ASN A 62 -29.68 -5.44 -5.48
C ASN A 62 -29.65 -6.92 -5.90
N LEU A 63 -28.49 -7.60 -5.97
CA LEU A 63 -28.48 -9.05 -6.20
C LEU A 63 -28.69 -9.79 -4.87
N THR A 64 -29.95 -9.90 -4.46
CA THR A 64 -30.37 -10.97 -3.55
C THR A 64 -30.43 -12.28 -4.33
N GLU A 65 -29.35 -13.05 -4.36
CA GLU A 65 -29.50 -14.49 -4.58
C GLU A 65 -29.96 -15.12 -3.25
N ASN A 66 -31.20 -15.62 -3.21
CA ASN A 66 -31.80 -16.28 -2.05
C ASN A 66 -31.83 -15.48 -0.73
N GLY A 67 -31.86 -14.15 -0.79
CA GLY A 67 -32.00 -13.31 0.40
C GLY A 67 -30.76 -13.27 1.30
N ALA A 68 -29.62 -13.78 0.83
CA ALA A 68 -28.31 -13.53 1.41
C ALA A 68 -27.62 -12.42 0.60
N LEU A 69 -26.98 -11.48 1.29
CA LEU A 69 -26.06 -10.54 0.66
C LEU A 69 -24.90 -11.38 0.10
N VAL A 70 -24.73 -11.41 -1.23
CA VAL A 70 -23.47 -11.87 -1.83
C VAL A 70 -22.48 -10.73 -1.65
N ALA A 71 -21.95 -10.62 -0.44
CA ALA A 71 -20.90 -9.65 -0.15
C ALA A 71 -19.66 -10.02 -1.01
N PRO A 72 -18.89 -9.06 -1.56
CA PRO A 72 -17.47 -9.28 -1.78
C PRO A 72 -16.87 -10.06 -0.59
N VAL A 73 -16.34 -11.26 -0.86
CA VAL A 73 -16.10 -12.38 0.09
C VAL A 73 -15.15 -12.08 1.26
N VAL A 74 -14.75 -10.82 1.49
CA VAL A 74 -13.74 -10.49 2.50
C VAL A 74 -14.03 -9.23 3.31
N CYS A 75 -15.08 -8.47 3.01
CA CYS A 75 -15.48 -7.32 3.84
C CYS A 75 -17.00 -7.33 4.02
N THR A 76 -17.47 -7.97 5.10
CA THR A 76 -18.90 -8.03 5.43
C THR A 76 -19.35 -6.83 6.28
N GLY A 77 -18.41 -5.94 6.63
CA GLY A 77 -18.62 -4.86 7.59
C GLY A 77 -18.64 -5.30 9.05
N ALA A 78 -18.33 -6.58 9.32
CA ALA A 78 -18.11 -7.08 10.68
C ALA A 78 -16.75 -6.61 11.21
N ALA A 79 -16.69 -6.27 12.51
CA ALA A 79 -15.43 -5.96 13.17
C ALA A 79 -14.50 -7.18 13.15
N GLY A 80 -13.29 -7.02 12.60
CA GLY A 80 -12.31 -8.11 12.49
C GLY A 80 -12.22 -8.77 11.10
N ASP A 81 -13.05 -8.36 10.13
CA ASP A 81 -12.90 -8.81 8.74
C ASP A 81 -11.67 -8.18 8.10
N GLN A 82 -10.81 -9.01 7.52
CA GLN A 82 -9.54 -8.61 6.91
C GLN A 82 -9.41 -8.97 5.45
N PRO A 83 -9.11 -7.98 4.58
CA PRO A 83 -8.66 -8.27 3.24
C PRO A 83 -7.49 -9.26 3.27
N VAL A 84 -7.64 -10.36 2.51
CA VAL A 84 -6.60 -11.37 2.35
C VAL A 84 -5.97 -11.15 0.98
N GLU A 85 -4.64 -11.09 0.93
CA GLU A 85 -3.91 -10.95 -0.33
C GLU A 85 -4.31 -12.02 -1.34
N ASN A 86 -4.35 -11.63 -2.62
CA ASN A 86 -4.69 -12.51 -3.75
C ASN A 86 -6.05 -13.23 -3.64
N THR A 87 -6.95 -12.72 -2.80
CA THR A 87 -8.35 -13.17 -2.81
C THR A 87 -9.17 -12.27 -3.73
N THR A 88 -10.12 -12.86 -4.43
CA THR A 88 -11.03 -12.15 -5.33
C THR A 88 -11.89 -11.19 -4.53
N VAL A 89 -11.93 -9.92 -4.93
CA VAL A 89 -12.77 -8.91 -4.29
C VAL A 89 -14.23 -9.23 -4.58
N CYS A 90 -14.60 -9.62 -5.80
CA CYS A 90 -15.99 -9.88 -6.20
C CYS A 90 -16.12 -11.05 -7.18
N GLU A 91 -17.03 -11.99 -6.87
CA GLU A 91 -17.10 -13.30 -7.54
C GLU A 91 -17.91 -13.31 -8.84
N GLN A 92 -18.84 -12.37 -9.04
CA GLN A 92 -19.92 -12.57 -10.02
C GLN A 92 -19.65 -12.07 -11.46
N ASP A 93 -18.66 -11.21 -11.69
CA ASP A 93 -18.19 -10.77 -13.03
C ASP A 93 -16.81 -10.06 -12.98
N TYR A 94 -16.23 -9.95 -11.79
CA TYR A 94 -15.01 -9.18 -11.48
C TYR A 94 -13.91 -10.09 -10.92
N THR A 95 -13.89 -11.35 -11.37
CA THR A 95 -13.03 -12.42 -10.83
C THR A 95 -11.54 -12.11 -10.88
N ASP A 96 -11.15 -11.18 -11.77
CA ASP A 96 -9.76 -10.77 -11.98
C ASP A 96 -9.32 -9.66 -11.00
N ALA A 97 -10.26 -9.02 -10.30
CA ALA A 97 -9.94 -8.02 -9.29
C ALA A 97 -9.62 -8.72 -7.98
N THR A 98 -8.33 -8.93 -7.71
CA THR A 98 -7.85 -9.51 -6.46
C THR A 98 -7.20 -8.44 -5.59
N TRP A 99 -7.24 -8.65 -4.26
CA TRP A 99 -6.46 -7.84 -3.33
C TRP A 99 -4.97 -7.89 -3.70
N PRO A 100 -4.31 -6.74 -3.87
CA PRO A 100 -2.92 -6.71 -4.28
C PRO A 100 -1.98 -7.23 -3.18
N ASP A 101 -0.89 -7.87 -3.59
CA ASP A 101 0.20 -8.21 -2.66
C ASP A 101 0.82 -6.92 -2.10
N LEU A 102 0.95 -6.85 -0.77
CA LEU A 102 1.54 -5.70 -0.11
C LEU A 102 3.07 -5.87 0.04
N PRO A 103 3.85 -4.77 0.00
CA PRO A 103 5.28 -4.83 0.31
C PRO A 103 5.53 -5.32 1.74
N VAL A 104 6.67 -5.99 1.98
CA VAL A 104 7.07 -6.44 3.31
C VAL A 104 6.99 -5.30 4.35
N GLY A 105 6.32 -5.58 5.46
CA GLY A 105 6.07 -4.62 6.55
C GLY A 105 4.77 -3.83 6.40
N TRP A 106 4.01 -4.06 5.33
CA TRP A 106 2.64 -3.59 5.18
C TRP A 106 1.65 -4.73 5.41
N ILE A 107 0.51 -4.40 6.00
CA ILE A 107 -0.61 -5.31 6.24
C ILE A 107 -1.92 -4.56 5.98
N TYR A 108 -3.01 -5.31 5.80
CA TYR A 108 -4.35 -4.73 5.88
C TYR A 108 -4.77 -4.54 7.35
N GLU A 109 -5.67 -3.57 7.60
CA GLU A 109 -6.24 -3.25 8.91
C GLU A 109 -7.57 -3.91 9.17
N ASP A 110 -7.80 -4.38 10.43
CA ASP A 110 -9.02 -4.69 11.23
C ASP A 110 -10.40 -4.12 10.83
N ASN A 111 -10.44 -3.17 9.91
CA ASN A 111 -11.51 -2.19 9.79
C ASN A 111 -12.06 -2.04 8.38
N CYS A 112 -11.93 -3.06 7.53
CA CYS A 112 -12.62 -3.00 6.25
C CYS A 112 -14.14 -3.03 6.49
N ALA A 113 -14.82 -2.02 5.95
CA ALA A 113 -16.23 -1.77 6.21
C ALA A 113 -16.97 -1.56 4.89
N SER A 114 -18.16 -2.14 4.78
CA SER A 114 -19.07 -1.95 3.65
C SER A 114 -20.48 -1.70 4.17
N ASP A 115 -21.12 -0.62 3.72
CA ASP A 115 -22.53 -0.35 3.93
C ASP A 115 -23.24 -0.29 2.58
N TYR A 116 -23.86 -1.42 2.23
CA TYR A 116 -24.60 -1.59 0.98
C TYR A 116 -25.79 -0.62 0.87
N THR A 117 -26.37 -0.21 2.00
CA THR A 117 -27.52 0.71 2.04
C THR A 117 -27.11 2.15 1.79
N ALA A 118 -25.95 2.54 2.33
CA ALA A 118 -25.38 3.87 2.13
C ALA A 118 -24.50 3.99 0.88
N SER A 119 -24.24 2.88 0.19
CA SER A 119 -23.33 2.80 -0.95
C SER A 119 -21.90 3.25 -0.62
N THR A 120 -21.46 2.92 0.60
CA THR A 120 -20.13 3.31 1.10
C THR A 120 -19.32 2.08 1.43
N TRP A 121 -18.02 2.19 1.19
CA TRP A 121 -17.05 1.16 1.57
C TRP A 121 -15.72 1.83 1.91
N SER A 122 -14.94 1.16 2.76
CA SER A 122 -13.57 1.58 3.08
C SER A 122 -12.70 0.39 3.43
N PHE A 123 -11.42 0.44 3.05
CA PHE A 123 -10.39 -0.48 3.50
C PHE A 123 -9.07 0.25 3.70
N THR A 124 -8.28 -0.19 4.67
CA THR A 124 -7.01 0.45 5.04
C THR A 124 -5.86 -0.56 5.01
N ALA A 125 -4.71 -0.13 4.49
CA ALA A 125 -3.44 -0.82 4.64
C ALA A 125 -2.45 0.06 5.40
N CYS A 126 -1.60 -0.53 6.21
CA CYS A 126 -0.69 0.21 7.07
C CYS A 126 0.65 -0.50 7.30
N GLU A 127 1.65 0.26 7.77
CA GLU A 127 2.91 -0.29 8.24
C GLU A 127 2.71 -1.01 9.59
N GLY A 128 2.91 -2.33 9.64
CA GLY A 128 2.52 -3.15 10.78
C GLY A 128 3.13 -4.55 10.81
N THR A 129 2.85 -5.27 11.90
CA THR A 129 3.14 -6.71 12.02
C THR A 129 1.84 -7.40 12.43
N LEU A 130 1.52 -8.53 11.78
CA LEU A 130 0.27 -9.32 11.88
C LEU A 130 -0.88 -8.67 12.68
N VAL A 131 -1.88 -8.16 11.95
CA VAL A 131 -3.22 -7.75 12.44
C VAL A 131 -3.28 -6.39 13.16
N THR A 132 -2.16 -5.72 13.44
CA THR A 132 -2.19 -4.36 14.02
C THR A 132 -1.21 -3.40 13.36
N CYS A 133 -1.69 -2.19 13.10
CA CYS A 133 -0.82 -1.12 12.64
C CYS A 133 0.14 -0.67 13.73
N THR A 134 1.33 -0.29 13.30
CA THR A 134 2.30 0.34 14.18
C THR A 134 1.82 1.76 14.48
N ALA A 135 1.71 2.14 15.76
CA ALA A 135 1.44 3.52 16.14
C ALA A 135 2.49 4.47 15.53
N GLY A 136 2.05 5.57 14.94
CA GLY A 136 2.88 6.46 14.12
C GLY A 136 3.34 5.90 12.76
N GLY A 137 2.84 4.73 12.35
CA GLY A 137 3.10 4.12 11.04
C GLY A 137 2.32 4.80 9.91
N ARG A 138 2.75 4.59 8.66
CA ARG A 138 2.00 5.09 7.50
C ARG A 138 0.74 4.26 7.27
N THR A 139 -0.33 4.93 6.87
CA THR A 139 -1.59 4.31 6.45
C THR A 139 -1.97 4.74 5.04
N VAL A 140 -2.68 3.87 4.34
CA VAL A 140 -3.34 4.13 3.07
C VAL A 140 -4.77 3.65 3.22
N THR A 141 -5.71 4.59 3.24
CA THR A 141 -7.15 4.30 3.34
C THR A 141 -7.81 4.62 2.01
N CYS A 142 -8.51 3.65 1.46
CA CYS A 142 -9.30 3.78 0.25
C CYS A 142 -10.78 3.66 0.57
N SER A 143 -11.59 4.47 -0.12
CA SER A 143 -13.05 4.47 -0.04
C SER A 143 -13.68 4.69 -1.41
N ASN A 144 -15.01 4.71 -1.47
CA ASN A 144 -15.78 5.11 -2.65
C ASN A 144 -15.44 6.52 -3.21
N THR A 145 -14.71 7.35 -2.46
CA THR A 145 -14.25 8.68 -2.90
C THR A 145 -12.79 8.73 -3.34
N GLY A 146 -12.06 7.61 -3.22
CA GLY A 146 -10.64 7.49 -3.57
C GLY A 146 -9.75 7.07 -2.41
N CYS A 147 -8.43 7.11 -2.64
CA CYS A 147 -7.41 6.68 -1.70
C CYS A 147 -6.59 7.85 -1.15
N THR A 148 -6.43 7.88 0.17
CA THR A 148 -5.63 8.88 0.89
C THR A 148 -4.57 8.21 1.75
N SER A 149 -3.42 8.86 1.91
CA SER A 149 -2.34 8.39 2.79
C SER A 149 -2.30 9.21 4.07
N GLY A 150 -2.12 8.55 5.21
CA GLY A 150 -2.07 9.17 6.53
C GLY A 150 -0.97 8.60 7.42
N ILE A 151 -1.03 8.99 8.69
CA ILE A 151 -0.23 8.42 9.78
C ILE A 151 -1.24 7.93 10.82
N THR A 152 -1.06 6.71 11.33
CA THR A 152 -1.88 6.20 12.44
C THR A 152 -1.73 7.11 13.67
N PRO A 153 -2.83 7.39 14.39
CA PRO A 153 -2.79 8.15 15.63
C PRO A 153 -1.96 7.48 16.74
#